data_AF-A0A7Y6KLP0-F1
#
_entry.id   AF-A0A7Y6KLP0-F1
#
_cell.length_a   1.000
_cell.length_b   1.000
_cell.length_c   1.000
_cell.angle_alpha   90.00
_cell.angle_beta   90.00
_cell.angle_gamma   90.00
#
_symmetry.space_group_name_H-M   'P 1'
#
loop_
_entity.id
_entity.type
_entity.pdbx_description
1 polymer ?
#
loop_
_entity_poly.entity_id
_entity_poly.type
_entity_poly.pdbx_seq_one_letter_code
_entity_poly.pdbx_strand_id
1 'polypeptide(L)'
;MPVRSAWLINRTETESGQSRADTRLSPLGTMAPTGPLTSAGGVIPGAENGTYLMSGLYVYGETAGMRATVVPGRAVIQGQGRAGAYPVVLTDYTDVGFDDGDASNPRIDLVVLRVHDAQFDSEGGATEATLEVIKGEPKGSPEPPRLPDAALPLARVLVPAGASVGTGGIDWANAVYDLRVPTVAVGGILPESWNRDVPGGYVGQYRDTSRELQRWDGTRWSAYPRQVGGIAPQGALAQGEYTGQYRDEGGRLQRWDGTVWRPAVPASAWAENTDGGYCASTTWVEAVTDTVGPTITAAFTAPVSGAVLVTVGFLGSTAVEGQWARMSANIRKDGVLVVPADERRTAQVGTKSSVSVSTTFRVTGLQAGAAYTAVSAYCTSATSSRGWFDNRFVRVDPVL
;
A
#
# COMPACT_ATOMS: atom_id res chain seq x y z
N MET A 1 -24.54 -27.82 34.05
CA MET A 1 -23.35 -27.15 33.48
C MET A 1 -23.76 -26.31 32.27
N PRO A 2 -23.49 -24.99 32.27
CA PRO A 2 -23.88 -24.06 31.20
C PRO A 2 -22.91 -24.07 29.99
N VAL A 3 -21.68 -24.58 30.18
CA VAL A 3 -20.68 -24.77 29.12
C VAL A 3 -20.73 -26.20 28.60
N ARG A 4 -20.73 -26.37 27.27
CA ARG A 4 -20.81 -27.68 26.62
C ARG A 4 -20.02 -27.71 25.33
N SER A 5 -19.35 -28.84 25.05
CA SER A 5 -18.78 -29.10 23.72
C SER A 5 -19.68 -30.04 22.92
N ALA A 6 -19.61 -29.98 21.59
CA ALA A 6 -20.39 -30.87 20.74
C ALA A 6 -19.77 -32.27 20.55
N TRP A 7 -18.51 -32.49 20.93
CA TRP A 7 -17.74 -33.70 20.55
C TRP A 7 -17.22 -34.49 21.77
N LEU A 8 -17.15 -33.87 22.95
CA LEU A 8 -16.77 -34.54 24.19
C LEU A 8 -17.98 -35.09 24.93
N ILE A 9 -17.75 -36.19 25.64
CA ILE A 9 -18.76 -36.85 26.49
C ILE A 9 -18.86 -36.07 27.81
N ASN A 10 -19.52 -34.91 27.77
CA ASN A 10 -19.64 -34.00 28.92
C ASN A 10 -20.70 -34.41 29.95
N ARG A 11 -21.10 -35.68 29.99
CA ARG A 11 -22.14 -36.15 30.91
C ARG A 11 -21.55 -37.25 31.79
N THR A 12 -21.79 -37.13 33.09
CA THR A 12 -21.43 -38.15 34.09
C THR A 12 -21.92 -39.54 33.64
N GLU A 13 -21.26 -40.58 34.12
CA GLU A 13 -21.33 -41.99 33.66
C GLU A 13 -22.74 -42.58 33.45
N THR A 14 -23.80 -41.92 33.94
CA THR A 14 -25.20 -42.33 33.82
C THR A 14 -26.00 -41.69 32.67
N GLU A 15 -25.51 -40.63 32.00
CA GLU A 15 -26.21 -39.99 30.87
C GLU A 15 -25.31 -39.83 29.64
N SER A 16 -24.71 -40.88 29.09
CA SER A 16 -23.72 -40.72 28.01
C SER A 16 -24.28 -40.13 26.69
N GLY A 17 -23.77 -38.98 26.24
CA GLY A 17 -23.77 -38.59 24.82
C GLY A 17 -24.10 -37.13 24.45
N GLN A 18 -23.59 -36.71 23.29
CA GLN A 18 -23.94 -35.49 22.56
C GLN A 18 -25.46 -35.38 22.39
N SER A 19 -26.09 -34.28 22.84
CA SER A 19 -27.51 -34.07 22.56
C SER A 19 -27.72 -33.46 21.17
N ARG A 20 -28.92 -33.66 20.61
CA ARG A 20 -29.36 -32.98 19.39
C ARG A 20 -29.36 -31.45 19.55
N ALA A 21 -29.51 -30.93 20.77
CA ALA A 21 -29.41 -29.50 21.02
C ALA A 21 -27.96 -29.03 20.94
N ASP A 22 -27.01 -29.76 21.54
CA ASP A 22 -25.59 -29.38 21.57
C ASP A 22 -24.97 -29.36 20.17
N THR A 23 -25.37 -30.30 19.30
CA THR A 23 -24.97 -30.34 17.88
C THR A 23 -25.50 -29.15 17.09
N ARG A 24 -26.70 -28.65 17.43
CA ARG A 24 -27.34 -27.52 16.73
C ARG A 24 -26.84 -26.16 17.20
N LEU A 25 -26.51 -26.06 18.49
CA LEU A 25 -26.11 -24.79 19.12
C LEU A 25 -24.63 -24.49 18.91
N SER A 26 -23.78 -25.51 18.75
CA SER A 26 -22.34 -25.33 18.57
C SER A 26 -21.98 -25.27 17.08
N PRO A 27 -21.12 -24.33 16.64
CA PRO A 27 -20.79 -24.14 15.22
C PRO A 27 -20.02 -25.35 14.66
N LEU A 28 -20.47 -25.87 13.51
CA LEU A 28 -19.79 -26.94 12.77
C LEU A 28 -19.21 -26.35 11.47
N GLY A 29 -17.89 -26.39 11.30
CA GLY A 29 -17.22 -25.94 10.08
C GLY A 29 -15.69 -26.02 10.17
N THR A 30 -15.03 -26.23 9.05
CA THR A 30 -13.57 -26.14 8.96
C THR A 30 -13.17 -24.67 9.09
N MET A 31 -12.49 -24.28 10.17
CA MET A 31 -11.93 -22.93 10.33
C MET A 31 -10.64 -22.79 9.53
N ALA A 32 -10.18 -21.55 9.30
CA ALA A 32 -8.91 -21.31 8.59
C ALA A 32 -7.77 -22.17 9.17
N PRO A 33 -6.99 -22.90 8.34
CA PRO A 33 -5.93 -23.76 8.85
C PRO A 33 -4.81 -22.94 9.51
N THR A 34 -4.26 -23.45 10.60
CA THR A 34 -3.03 -22.94 11.23
C THR A 34 -1.88 -23.95 11.14
N GLY A 35 -2.17 -25.14 10.63
CA GLY A 35 -1.26 -26.25 10.44
C GLY A 35 -1.97 -27.45 9.82
N PRO A 36 -1.27 -28.59 9.60
CA PRO A 36 -1.85 -29.74 8.93
C PRO A 36 -3.05 -30.38 9.66
N LEU A 37 -3.08 -30.27 11.00
CA LEU A 37 -4.12 -30.83 11.86
C LEU A 37 -4.74 -29.79 12.80
N THR A 38 -4.49 -28.49 12.54
CA THR A 38 -4.92 -27.41 13.44
C THR A 38 -5.65 -26.33 12.67
N SER A 39 -6.63 -25.71 13.32
CA SER A 39 -7.44 -24.64 12.79
C SER A 39 -7.39 -23.40 13.69
N ALA A 40 -7.78 -22.26 13.14
CA ALA A 40 -7.89 -21.01 13.88
C ALA A 40 -9.05 -21.10 14.87
N GLY A 41 -8.72 -21.20 16.16
CA GLY A 41 -9.68 -21.07 17.25
C GLY A 41 -10.11 -19.62 17.47
N GLY A 42 -11.26 -19.43 18.09
CA GLY A 42 -11.80 -18.10 18.37
C GLY A 42 -13.28 -18.12 18.66
N VAL A 43 -13.81 -16.93 18.97
CA VAL A 43 -15.23 -16.67 19.16
C VAL A 43 -15.90 -16.51 17.80
N ILE A 44 -17.11 -17.03 17.66
CA ILE A 44 -17.89 -16.79 16.44
C ILE A 44 -18.41 -15.34 16.47
N PRO A 45 -18.08 -14.50 15.47
CA PRO A 45 -18.51 -13.11 15.45
C PRO A 45 -20.04 -13.01 15.32
N GLY A 46 -20.58 -11.88 15.78
CA GLY A 46 -21.98 -11.51 15.73
C GLY A 46 -22.52 -10.95 17.03
N ALA A 47 -23.70 -10.35 16.91
CA ALA A 47 -24.57 -9.90 18.00
C ALA A 47 -26.02 -10.15 17.59
N GLU A 48 -26.93 -10.26 18.56
CA GLU A 48 -28.36 -10.58 18.31
C GLU A 48 -29.02 -9.68 17.26
N ASN A 49 -28.62 -8.40 17.22
CA ASN A 49 -29.12 -7.37 16.31
C ASN A 49 -28.06 -6.90 15.30
N GLY A 50 -26.91 -7.57 15.21
CA GLY A 50 -25.81 -7.19 14.32
C GLY A 50 -25.12 -5.86 14.64
N THR A 51 -25.35 -5.25 15.81
CA THR A 51 -24.79 -3.93 16.15
C THR A 51 -23.31 -3.96 16.53
N TYR A 52 -22.82 -5.11 16.98
CA TYR A 52 -21.42 -5.30 17.37
C TYR A 52 -20.80 -6.43 16.56
N LEU A 53 -19.49 -6.31 16.31
CA LEU A 53 -18.67 -7.37 15.70
C LEU A 53 -18.78 -8.67 16.50
N MET A 54 -18.81 -8.57 17.83
CA MET A 54 -18.84 -9.72 18.74
C MET A 54 -19.39 -9.33 20.12
N SER A 55 -20.61 -9.76 20.42
CA SER A 55 -21.21 -9.57 21.77
C SER A 55 -21.06 -10.79 22.68
N GLY A 56 -20.97 -11.99 22.10
CA GLY A 56 -20.91 -13.23 22.87
C GLY A 56 -19.59 -13.45 23.60
N LEU A 57 -19.63 -14.21 24.70
CA LEU A 57 -18.48 -14.53 25.55
C LEU A 57 -17.76 -13.30 26.14
N TYR A 58 -18.41 -12.13 26.13
CA TYR A 58 -17.86 -10.92 26.74
C TYR A 58 -17.78 -11.09 28.26
N VAL A 59 -16.66 -10.65 28.84
CA VAL A 59 -16.41 -10.68 30.29
C VAL A 59 -16.64 -9.28 30.85
N TYR A 60 -17.50 -9.17 31.85
CA TYR A 60 -17.71 -7.95 32.61
C TYR A 60 -17.91 -8.30 34.08
N GLY A 61 -17.84 -7.34 34.99
CA GLY A 61 -18.12 -7.59 36.41
C GLY A 61 -18.95 -6.49 37.02
N GLU A 62 -19.44 -6.76 38.23
CA GLU A 62 -20.19 -5.82 39.04
C GLU A 62 -19.25 -4.92 39.83
N THR A 63 -19.59 -3.64 39.96
CA THR A 63 -18.77 -2.66 40.67
C THR A 63 -18.37 -3.17 42.06
N ALA A 64 -17.07 -3.17 42.34
CA ALA A 64 -16.48 -3.52 43.63
C ALA A 64 -16.63 -4.99 44.09
N GLY A 65 -16.87 -5.93 43.16
CA GLY A 65 -16.94 -7.38 43.45
C GLY A 65 -15.69 -8.18 43.05
N MET A 66 -15.59 -9.41 43.57
CA MET A 66 -14.57 -10.42 43.19
C MET A 66 -15.14 -11.45 42.19
N ARG A 67 -16.08 -11.03 41.34
CA ARG A 67 -16.74 -11.88 40.35
C ARG A 67 -16.87 -11.17 39.01
N ALA A 68 -16.66 -11.93 37.93
CA ALA A 68 -17.05 -11.55 36.58
C ALA A 68 -18.21 -12.41 36.12
N THR A 69 -19.08 -11.84 35.29
CA THR A 69 -20.09 -12.55 34.52
C THR A 69 -19.65 -12.64 33.07
N VAL A 70 -19.83 -13.81 32.46
CA VAL A 70 -19.57 -14.05 31.04
C VAL A 70 -20.88 -14.23 30.29
N VAL A 71 -21.06 -13.44 29.22
CA VAL A 71 -22.27 -13.45 28.39
C VAL A 71 -22.34 -14.74 27.55
N PRO A 72 -23.53 -15.32 27.30
CA PRO A 72 -23.70 -16.45 26.37
C PRO A 72 -23.01 -16.23 25.03
N GLY A 73 -22.53 -17.32 24.42
CA GLY A 73 -21.85 -17.23 23.14
C GLY A 73 -21.30 -18.56 22.65
N ARG A 74 -20.65 -18.51 21.49
CA ARG A 74 -20.15 -19.69 20.78
C ARG A 74 -18.70 -19.48 20.37
N ALA A 75 -17.92 -20.55 20.44
CA ALA A 75 -16.52 -20.53 20.07
C ALA A 75 -16.09 -21.87 19.45
N VAL A 76 -14.92 -21.84 18.82
CA VAL A 76 -14.15 -23.03 18.49
C VAL A 76 -12.82 -22.95 19.22
N ILE A 77 -12.49 -23.99 19.96
CA ILE A 77 -11.26 -24.08 20.74
C ILE A 77 -10.34 -25.10 20.08
N GLN A 78 -9.16 -24.67 19.67
CA GLN A 78 -8.17 -25.57 19.10
C GLN A 78 -7.47 -26.34 20.23
N GLY A 79 -7.61 -27.67 20.25
CA GLY A 79 -6.83 -28.56 21.10
C GLY A 79 -5.43 -28.83 20.52
N GLN A 80 -4.74 -29.82 21.06
CA GLN A 80 -3.51 -30.31 20.45
C GLN A 80 -3.77 -30.89 19.04
N GLY A 81 -2.75 -30.97 18.18
CA GLY A 81 -2.96 -31.36 16.78
C GLY A 81 -3.69 -32.69 16.57
N ARG A 82 -3.55 -33.66 17.47
CA ARG A 82 -4.28 -34.95 17.41
C ARG A 82 -5.70 -34.90 17.99
N ALA A 83 -5.94 -33.96 18.90
CA ALA A 83 -7.23 -33.70 19.54
C ALA A 83 -8.20 -32.95 18.60
N GLY A 84 -7.65 -32.17 17.67
CA GLY A 84 -8.45 -31.37 16.74
C GLY A 84 -9.08 -30.15 17.42
N ALA A 85 -10.16 -29.63 16.84
CA ALA A 85 -10.84 -28.44 17.32
C ALA A 85 -12.21 -28.79 17.91
N TYR A 86 -12.55 -28.17 19.03
CA TYR A 86 -13.77 -28.39 19.79
C TYR A 86 -14.75 -27.23 19.60
N PRO A 87 -15.95 -27.47 19.05
CA PRO A 87 -17.04 -26.51 19.11
C PRO A 87 -17.57 -26.41 20.53
N VAL A 88 -17.68 -25.20 21.06
CA VAL A 88 -18.15 -24.95 22.42
C VAL A 88 -19.25 -23.88 22.42
N VAL A 89 -20.23 -24.07 23.29
CA VAL A 89 -21.29 -23.11 23.58
C VAL A 89 -21.36 -22.83 25.07
N LEU A 90 -21.57 -21.56 25.41
CA LEU A 90 -22.02 -21.09 26.71
C LEU A 90 -23.47 -20.64 26.55
N THR A 91 -24.41 -21.31 27.20
CA THR A 91 -25.85 -21.08 26.97
C THR A 91 -26.44 -19.97 27.83
N ASP A 92 -25.83 -19.70 28.98
CA ASP A 92 -26.38 -18.82 30.01
C ASP A 92 -25.29 -17.90 30.58
N TYR A 93 -25.71 -16.75 31.10
CA TYR A 93 -24.82 -15.88 31.87
C TYR A 93 -24.22 -16.67 33.01
N THR A 94 -22.89 -16.73 33.06
CA THR A 94 -22.18 -17.57 34.03
C THR A 94 -21.14 -16.75 34.76
N ASP A 95 -21.18 -16.83 36.08
CA ASP A 95 -20.23 -16.14 36.93
C ASP A 95 -18.96 -16.96 37.14
N VAL A 96 -17.84 -16.24 37.21
CA VAL A 96 -16.55 -16.76 37.67
C VAL A 96 -16.05 -15.94 38.85
N GLY A 97 -15.51 -16.64 39.85
CA GLY A 97 -14.92 -16.03 41.04
C GLY A 97 -13.42 -15.81 40.89
N PHE A 98 -12.94 -14.77 41.55
CA PHE A 98 -11.51 -14.47 41.70
C PHE A 98 -11.13 -14.62 43.16
N ASP A 99 -9.97 -15.22 43.41
CA ASP A 99 -9.38 -15.24 44.74
C ASP A 99 -9.03 -13.82 45.21
N ASP A 100 -8.97 -13.61 46.52
CA ASP A 100 -8.47 -12.35 47.08
C ASP A 100 -7.06 -12.01 46.55
N GLY A 101 -6.84 -10.71 46.36
CA GLY A 101 -5.58 -10.09 45.99
C GLY A 101 -4.48 -10.40 47.00
N ASP A 102 -3.24 -10.50 46.52
CA ASP A 102 -2.10 -10.56 47.43
C ASP A 102 -1.98 -9.26 48.23
N ALA A 103 -1.51 -9.32 49.47
CA ALA A 103 -1.48 -8.16 50.35
C ALA A 103 -0.56 -7.02 49.84
N SER A 104 0.47 -7.34 49.05
CA SER A 104 1.53 -6.39 48.68
C SER A 104 1.66 -6.18 47.17
N ASN A 105 1.31 -7.17 46.34
CA ASN A 105 1.55 -7.11 44.90
C ASN A 105 0.26 -7.31 44.10
N PRO A 106 0.08 -6.59 42.99
CA PRO A 106 -0.96 -6.90 42.03
C PRO A 106 -0.63 -8.19 41.26
N ARG A 107 -1.65 -8.76 40.61
CA ARG A 107 -1.49 -9.88 39.66
C ARG A 107 -2.44 -9.74 38.48
N ILE A 108 -2.19 -10.49 37.41
CA ILE A 108 -3.10 -10.59 36.27
C ILE A 108 -3.66 -12.01 36.21
N ASP A 109 -4.98 -12.13 36.29
CA ASP A 109 -5.69 -13.40 36.14
C ASP A 109 -6.26 -13.50 34.70
N LEU A 110 -6.44 -14.70 34.18
CA LEU A 110 -7.08 -14.94 32.88
C LEU A 110 -8.43 -15.61 33.06
N VAL A 111 -9.47 -15.06 32.42
CA VAL A 111 -10.74 -15.75 32.23
C VAL A 111 -10.66 -16.52 30.92
N VAL A 112 -10.79 -17.84 30.98
CA VAL A 112 -10.67 -18.70 29.80
C VAL A 112 -11.84 -19.66 29.68
N LEU A 113 -12.18 -19.98 28.45
CA LEU A 113 -13.00 -21.14 28.13
C LEU A 113 -12.05 -22.29 27.83
N ARG A 114 -12.14 -23.41 28.55
CA ARG A 114 -11.23 -24.55 28.41
C ARG A 114 -11.97 -25.84 28.12
N VAL A 115 -11.30 -26.70 27.39
CA VAL A 115 -11.70 -28.08 27.17
C VAL A 115 -10.69 -28.98 27.85
N HIS A 116 -11.20 -29.87 28.71
CA HIS A 116 -10.47 -31.02 29.24
C HIS A 116 -10.89 -32.25 28.44
N ASP A 117 -9.92 -32.96 27.89
CA ASP A 117 -10.13 -34.21 27.17
C ASP A 117 -9.22 -35.29 27.74
N ALA A 118 -9.77 -36.17 28.58
CA ALA A 118 -9.03 -37.24 29.25
C ALA A 118 -8.24 -38.16 28.29
N GLN A 119 -8.62 -38.22 27.01
CA GLN A 119 -7.90 -38.99 26.01
C GLN A 119 -6.57 -38.36 25.62
N PHE A 120 -6.46 -37.03 25.71
CA PHE A 120 -5.28 -36.26 25.29
C PHE A 120 -4.59 -35.54 26.46
N ASP A 121 -5.32 -35.25 27.53
CA ASP A 121 -4.85 -34.67 28.77
C ASP A 121 -4.49 -35.79 29.75
N SER A 122 -3.20 -36.12 29.82
CA SER A 122 -2.69 -37.17 30.73
C SER A 122 -2.81 -36.83 32.22
N GLU A 123 -3.19 -35.59 32.55
CA GLU A 123 -3.40 -35.11 33.93
C GLU A 123 -4.89 -34.80 34.16
N GLY A 124 -5.52 -35.54 35.07
CA GLY A 124 -6.83 -35.18 35.63
C GLY A 124 -8.02 -36.02 35.17
N GLY A 125 -7.93 -36.78 34.08
CA GLY A 125 -8.96 -37.74 33.65
C GLY A 125 -10.35 -37.15 33.36
N ALA A 126 -10.48 -35.82 33.33
CA ALA A 126 -11.73 -35.13 33.12
C ALA A 126 -12.03 -34.99 31.62
N THR A 127 -13.31 -35.10 31.26
CA THR A 127 -13.81 -34.93 29.88
C THR A 127 -14.95 -33.92 29.93
N GLU A 128 -14.62 -32.65 29.88
CA GLU A 128 -15.59 -31.56 30.04
C GLU A 128 -15.13 -30.25 29.41
N ALA A 129 -16.06 -29.32 29.23
CA ALA A 129 -15.75 -27.95 28.85
C ALA A 129 -16.12 -27.03 30.01
N THR A 130 -15.18 -26.18 30.42
CA THR A 130 -15.27 -25.37 31.64
C THR A 130 -15.01 -23.91 31.33
N LEU A 131 -15.59 -23.05 32.16
CA LEU A 131 -15.25 -21.63 32.24
C LEU A 131 -14.45 -21.46 33.53
N GLU A 132 -13.19 -21.07 33.42
CA GLU A 132 -12.26 -21.04 34.56
C GLU A 132 -11.46 -19.73 34.63
N VAL A 133 -10.97 -19.43 35.84
CA VAL A 133 -10.02 -18.35 36.10
C VAL A 133 -8.66 -18.95 36.37
N ILE A 134 -7.69 -18.59 35.54
CA ILE A 134 -6.29 -18.96 35.75
C ILE A 134 -5.64 -17.83 36.53
N LYS A 135 -5.28 -18.12 37.78
CA LYS A 135 -4.65 -17.18 38.68
C LYS A 135 -3.22 -16.84 38.24
N GLY A 136 -2.88 -15.57 38.24
CA GLY A 136 -1.52 -15.09 38.01
C GLY A 136 -0.63 -15.09 39.24
N GLU A 137 0.66 -14.91 38.99
CA GLU A 137 1.65 -14.72 40.03
C GLU A 137 1.64 -13.26 40.53
N PRO A 138 1.50 -13.00 41.83
CA PRO A 138 1.65 -11.67 42.40
C PRO A 138 3.06 -11.12 42.20
N LYS A 139 3.17 -9.95 41.56
CA LYS A 139 4.46 -9.29 41.29
C LYS A 139 4.27 -7.79 41.12
N GLY A 140 5.28 -6.99 41.49
CA GLY A 140 5.24 -5.53 41.31
C GLY A 140 5.03 -5.06 39.87
N SER A 141 5.37 -5.92 38.90
CA SER A 141 4.97 -5.79 37.49
C SER A 141 4.43 -7.15 37.03
N PRO A 142 3.11 -7.36 37.10
CA PRO A 142 2.52 -8.66 36.81
C PRO A 142 2.40 -8.90 35.31
N GLU A 143 2.59 -10.14 34.90
CA GLU A 143 2.41 -10.61 33.53
C GLU A 143 1.26 -11.63 33.48
N PRO A 144 0.51 -11.71 32.36
CA PRO A 144 -0.53 -12.74 32.22
C PRO A 144 0.05 -14.16 32.30
N PRO A 145 -0.64 -15.10 32.97
CA PRO A 145 -0.31 -16.52 32.94
C PRO A 145 -0.14 -17.08 31.53
N ARG A 146 0.64 -18.14 31.41
CA ARG A 146 0.68 -18.93 30.17
C ARG A 146 -0.70 -19.55 29.93
N LEU A 147 -1.22 -19.36 28.72
CA LEU A 147 -2.46 -20.00 28.29
C LEU A 147 -2.26 -21.53 28.23
N PRO A 148 -3.11 -22.34 28.89
CA PRO A 148 -3.09 -23.79 28.76
C PRO A 148 -3.45 -24.25 27.36
N ASP A 149 -3.09 -25.49 27.04
CA ASP A 149 -3.58 -26.15 25.83
C ASP A 149 -5.12 -26.29 25.88
N ALA A 150 -5.75 -26.32 24.70
CA ALA A 150 -7.20 -26.42 24.57
C ALA A 150 -7.98 -25.35 25.37
N ALA A 151 -7.42 -24.14 25.47
CA ALA A 151 -8.05 -22.98 26.10
C ALA A 151 -8.17 -21.80 25.13
N LEU A 152 -9.28 -21.07 25.23
CA LEU A 152 -9.53 -19.81 24.55
C LEU A 152 -9.56 -18.67 25.58
N PRO A 153 -8.63 -17.72 25.55
CA PRO A 153 -8.65 -16.59 26.46
C PRO A 153 -9.77 -15.62 26.10
N LEU A 154 -10.58 -15.26 27.09
CA LEU A 154 -11.66 -14.30 26.93
C LEU A 154 -11.25 -12.91 27.41
N ALA A 155 -10.61 -12.83 28.58
CA ALA A 155 -10.09 -11.57 29.11
C ALA A 155 -8.89 -11.79 30.04
N ARG A 156 -8.05 -10.77 30.17
CA ARG A 156 -7.17 -10.62 31.33
C ARG A 156 -7.80 -9.64 32.31
N VAL A 157 -7.66 -9.92 33.60
CA VAL A 157 -8.20 -9.12 34.68
C VAL A 157 -7.07 -8.77 35.63
N LEU A 158 -6.81 -7.46 35.80
CA LEU A 158 -5.87 -6.98 36.82
C LEU A 158 -6.54 -7.07 38.19
N VAL A 159 -5.98 -7.89 39.07
CA VAL A 159 -6.38 -7.96 40.48
C VAL A 159 -5.42 -7.10 41.30
N PRO A 160 -5.87 -5.97 41.87
CA PRO A 160 -5.02 -5.11 42.68
C PRO A 160 -4.52 -5.79 43.95
N ALA A 161 -3.42 -5.28 44.51
CA ALA A 161 -2.97 -5.68 45.83
C ALA A 161 -4.07 -5.38 46.87
N GLY A 162 -4.34 -6.34 47.77
CA GLY A 162 -5.32 -6.23 48.84
C GLY A 162 -6.78 -6.23 48.38
N ALA A 163 -7.06 -6.48 47.09
CA ALA A 163 -8.43 -6.56 46.58
C ALA A 163 -9.18 -7.76 47.20
N SER A 164 -10.32 -7.52 47.79
CA SER A 164 -11.23 -8.55 48.31
C SER A 164 -12.65 -7.99 48.33
N VAL A 165 -13.63 -8.83 48.62
CA VAL A 165 -15.02 -8.37 48.82
C VAL A 165 -15.12 -7.30 49.91
N GLY A 166 -14.26 -7.34 50.94
CA GLY A 166 -14.26 -6.40 52.06
C GLY A 166 -13.52 -5.07 51.80
N THR A 167 -12.71 -4.98 50.76
CA THR A 167 -11.87 -3.80 50.46
C THR A 167 -12.29 -3.05 49.20
N GLY A 168 -13.47 -3.37 48.66
CA GLY A 168 -13.99 -2.74 47.44
C GLY A 168 -13.62 -3.46 46.14
N GLY A 169 -13.10 -4.69 46.23
CA GLY A 169 -12.99 -5.63 45.10
C GLY A 169 -12.12 -5.16 43.93
N ILE A 170 -12.46 -5.67 42.74
CA ILE A 170 -11.78 -5.35 41.49
C ILE A 170 -12.43 -4.10 40.85
N ASP A 171 -11.62 -3.17 40.35
CA ASP A 171 -12.08 -2.04 39.55
C ASP A 171 -12.39 -2.48 38.11
N TRP A 172 -13.57 -3.08 37.90
CA TRP A 172 -13.98 -3.67 36.62
C TRP A 172 -13.96 -2.71 35.44
N ALA A 173 -14.06 -1.39 35.66
CA ALA A 173 -14.01 -0.40 34.59
C ALA A 173 -12.63 -0.31 33.95
N ASN A 174 -11.56 -0.58 34.71
CA ASN A 174 -10.17 -0.44 34.27
C ASN A 174 -9.35 -1.73 34.36
N ALA A 175 -9.85 -2.76 35.05
CA ALA A 175 -9.14 -4.00 35.29
C ALA A 175 -9.24 -5.00 34.12
N VAL A 176 -10.29 -4.91 33.31
CA VAL A 176 -10.57 -5.89 32.25
C VAL A 176 -9.96 -5.46 30.93
N TYR A 177 -9.29 -6.39 30.28
CA TYR A 177 -8.84 -6.23 28.91
C TYR A 177 -9.25 -7.45 28.10
N ASP A 178 -10.09 -7.22 27.08
CA ASP A 178 -10.66 -8.26 26.21
C ASP A 178 -9.55 -8.94 25.42
N LEU A 179 -9.52 -10.27 25.43
CA LEU A 179 -8.56 -11.07 24.68
C LEU A 179 -9.21 -11.87 23.55
N ARG A 180 -10.54 -11.78 23.41
CA ARG A 180 -11.30 -12.54 22.41
C ARG A 180 -10.80 -12.21 21.01
N VAL A 181 -10.61 -13.27 20.23
CA VAL A 181 -10.32 -13.19 18.80
C VAL A 181 -11.48 -13.80 18.03
N PRO A 182 -11.95 -13.17 16.94
CA PRO A 182 -12.98 -13.77 16.10
C PRO A 182 -12.40 -14.91 15.26
N THR A 183 -13.23 -15.88 14.92
CA THR A 183 -12.90 -16.90 13.92
C THR A 183 -14.06 -17.10 12.95
N VAL A 184 -13.73 -17.52 11.73
CA VAL A 184 -14.67 -17.77 10.65
C VAL A 184 -14.31 -19.06 9.91
N ALA A 185 -15.31 -19.66 9.27
CA ALA A 185 -15.08 -20.82 8.40
C ALA A 185 -14.10 -20.48 7.26
N VAL A 186 -13.40 -21.47 6.74
CA VAL A 186 -12.58 -21.33 5.53
C VAL A 186 -13.40 -20.70 4.42
N GLY A 187 -12.85 -19.68 3.76
CA GLY A 187 -13.54 -18.88 2.75
C GLY A 187 -14.36 -17.70 3.30
N GLY A 188 -14.59 -17.63 4.61
CA GLY A 188 -15.21 -16.48 5.27
C GLY A 188 -14.28 -15.26 5.30
N ILE A 189 -14.88 -14.08 5.45
CA ILE A 189 -14.16 -12.82 5.67
C ILE A 189 -13.94 -12.68 7.18
N LEU A 190 -12.67 -12.71 7.60
CA LEU A 190 -12.31 -12.55 9.01
C LEU A 190 -12.54 -11.09 9.43
N PRO A 191 -13.40 -10.79 10.40
CA PRO A 191 -13.51 -9.43 10.89
C PRO A 191 -12.27 -9.09 11.75
N GLU A 192 -11.67 -7.93 11.54
CA GLU A 192 -10.57 -7.46 12.37
C GLU A 192 -11.11 -7.03 13.74
N SER A 193 -10.66 -7.71 14.79
CA SER A 193 -10.88 -7.25 16.16
C SER A 193 -9.80 -6.26 16.58
N TRP A 194 -10.15 -5.36 17.50
CA TRP A 194 -9.27 -4.33 18.05
C TRP A 194 -7.95 -4.82 18.66
N ASN A 195 -7.82 -6.13 18.88
CA ASN A 195 -6.74 -6.72 19.65
C ASN A 195 -6.04 -7.88 18.93
N ARG A 196 -5.33 -7.64 17.80
CA ARG A 196 -4.14 -8.41 17.31
C ARG A 196 -3.76 -8.22 15.82
N ASP A 197 -2.48 -8.47 15.54
CA ASP A 197 -1.91 -8.94 14.26
C ASP A 197 -2.06 -10.47 14.11
N VAL A 198 -3.26 -10.97 13.76
CA VAL A 198 -3.45 -12.42 13.50
C VAL A 198 -2.98 -12.74 12.07
N PRO A 199 -2.00 -13.65 11.86
CA PRO A 199 -1.61 -14.07 10.51
C PRO A 199 -2.77 -14.75 9.76
N GLY A 200 -2.78 -14.62 8.43
CA GLY A 200 -3.69 -15.41 7.60
C GLY A 200 -3.30 -16.88 7.59
N GLY A 201 -4.29 -17.77 7.56
CA GLY A 201 -4.12 -19.22 7.49
C GLY A 201 -3.76 -19.74 6.10
N TYR A 202 -4.08 -18.99 5.03
CA TYR A 202 -3.72 -19.34 3.67
C TYR A 202 -3.65 -18.11 2.75
N VAL A 203 -2.82 -18.20 1.71
CA VAL A 203 -2.72 -17.16 0.67
C VAL A 203 -4.09 -16.96 0.03
N GLY A 204 -4.59 -15.72 0.07
CA GLY A 204 -5.90 -15.36 -0.45
C GLY A 204 -7.04 -15.37 0.55
N GLN A 205 -6.79 -15.67 1.82
CA GLN A 205 -7.75 -15.36 2.88
C GLN A 205 -8.07 -13.86 2.90
N TYR A 206 -9.33 -13.52 3.18
CA TYR A 206 -9.78 -12.13 3.33
C TYR A 206 -10.02 -11.76 4.79
N ARG A 207 -9.73 -10.50 5.13
CA ARG A 207 -10.17 -9.86 6.37
C ARG A 207 -10.78 -8.49 6.11
N ASP A 208 -11.70 -8.08 6.96
CA ASP A 208 -12.33 -6.75 6.94
C ASP A 208 -11.86 -5.93 8.15
N THR A 209 -11.20 -4.80 7.89
CA THR A 209 -10.64 -3.89 8.90
C THR A 209 -11.60 -2.78 9.32
N SER A 210 -12.87 -2.82 8.89
CA SER A 210 -13.86 -1.73 8.89
C SER A 210 -13.53 -0.53 8.01
N ARG A 211 -12.25 -0.33 7.64
CA ARG A 211 -11.80 0.71 6.70
C ARG A 211 -11.62 0.19 5.29
N GLU A 212 -11.07 -1.02 5.18
CA GLU A 212 -10.81 -1.68 3.91
C GLU A 212 -10.85 -3.20 4.05
N LEU A 213 -11.11 -3.87 2.92
CA LEU A 213 -10.88 -5.29 2.81
C LEU A 213 -9.39 -5.52 2.55
N GLN A 214 -8.82 -6.51 3.22
CA GLN A 214 -7.44 -6.93 3.02
C GLN A 214 -7.37 -8.41 2.65
N ARG A 215 -6.34 -8.77 1.89
CA ARG A 215 -6.06 -10.13 1.42
C ARG A 215 -4.69 -10.57 1.93
N TRP A 216 -4.62 -11.78 2.49
CA TRP A 216 -3.35 -12.37 2.93
C TRP A 216 -2.49 -12.74 1.72
N ASP A 217 -1.26 -12.26 1.68
CA ASP A 217 -0.32 -12.56 0.59
C ASP A 217 0.62 -13.75 0.86
N GLY A 218 0.55 -14.31 2.07
CA GLY A 218 1.44 -15.38 2.55
C GLY A 218 2.38 -14.92 3.65
N THR A 219 2.60 -13.61 3.77
CA THR A 219 3.49 -13.00 4.77
C THR A 219 2.83 -11.90 5.58
N ARG A 220 1.93 -11.14 4.97
CA ARG A 220 1.20 -10.03 5.60
C ARG A 220 -0.18 -9.85 4.99
N TRP A 221 -0.99 -9.05 5.67
CA TRP A 221 -2.24 -8.54 5.14
C TRP A 221 -1.98 -7.33 4.26
N SER A 222 -2.50 -7.37 3.04
CA SER A 222 -2.34 -6.31 2.03
C SER A 222 -3.72 -5.80 1.59
N ALA A 223 -3.87 -4.50 1.33
CA ALA A 223 -5.12 -3.88 0.88
C ALA A 223 -5.70 -4.54 -0.39
N TYR A 224 -7.03 -4.68 -0.43
CA TYR A 224 -7.76 -5.28 -1.56
C TYR A 224 -9.02 -4.48 -1.96
N PRO A 225 -9.25 -4.22 -3.26
CA PRO A 225 -8.32 -4.49 -4.36
C PRO A 225 -7.04 -3.69 -4.17
N ARG A 226 -5.90 -4.26 -4.60
CA ARG A 226 -4.64 -3.53 -4.58
C ARG A 226 -4.86 -2.24 -5.35
N GLN A 227 -4.56 -1.08 -4.77
CA GLN A 227 -4.74 0.20 -5.46
C GLN A 227 -3.90 0.18 -6.75
N VAL A 228 -4.56 0.00 -7.90
CA VAL A 228 -3.96 0.15 -9.22
C VAL A 228 -4.21 1.59 -9.64
N GLY A 229 -3.13 2.37 -9.80
CA GLY A 229 -3.19 3.79 -10.12
C GLY A 229 -2.51 4.68 -9.09
N GLY A 230 -2.43 5.98 -9.39
CA GLY A 230 -1.73 6.98 -8.58
C GLY A 230 -0.28 7.22 -8.99
N ILE A 231 0.37 8.13 -8.26
CA ILE A 231 1.79 8.46 -8.41
C ILE A 231 2.52 7.85 -7.21
N ALA A 232 3.33 6.83 -7.44
CA ALA A 232 4.15 6.26 -6.38
C ALA A 232 5.16 7.31 -5.87
N PRO A 233 5.34 7.45 -4.54
CA PRO A 233 6.30 8.42 -4.01
C PRO A 233 7.73 8.01 -4.34
N GLN A 234 8.64 8.98 -4.30
CA GLN A 234 10.06 8.74 -4.58
C GLN A 234 10.62 7.63 -3.69
N GLY A 235 11.37 6.70 -4.30
CA GLY A 235 12.01 5.58 -3.59
C GLY A 235 11.08 4.39 -3.28
N ALA A 236 9.77 4.51 -3.50
CA ALA A 236 8.85 3.40 -3.22
C ALA A 236 8.96 2.25 -4.24
N LEU A 237 9.37 2.53 -5.47
CA LEU A 237 9.44 1.56 -6.56
C LEU A 237 10.78 1.63 -7.29
N ALA A 238 11.55 0.54 -7.21
CA ALA A 238 12.73 0.33 -8.06
C ALA A 238 12.34 0.01 -9.51
N GLN A 239 11.25 -0.74 -9.70
CA GLN A 239 10.70 -1.16 -11.00
C GLN A 239 9.19 -0.88 -11.03
N GLY A 240 8.64 -0.56 -12.20
CA GLY A 240 7.20 -0.49 -12.38
C GLY A 240 6.57 -1.88 -12.42
N GLU A 241 5.40 -2.02 -11.81
CA GLU A 241 4.68 -3.29 -11.71
C GLU A 241 3.82 -3.55 -12.95
N TYR A 242 3.45 -2.49 -13.66
CA TYR A 242 2.69 -2.55 -14.91
C TYR A 242 3.06 -1.37 -15.81
N THR A 243 3.01 -1.60 -17.13
CA THR A 243 3.27 -0.57 -18.14
C THR A 243 2.29 0.59 -17.98
N GLY A 244 2.83 1.80 -17.87
CA GLY A 244 2.07 3.03 -17.67
C GLY A 244 1.86 3.48 -16.23
N GLN A 245 2.40 2.76 -15.25
CA GLN A 245 2.46 3.24 -13.87
C GLN A 245 3.22 4.58 -13.78
N TYR A 246 2.76 5.47 -12.89
CA TYR A 246 3.41 6.75 -12.61
C TYR A 246 4.17 6.72 -11.28
N ARG A 247 5.28 7.44 -11.22
CA ARG A 247 6.00 7.74 -9.97
C ARG A 247 6.53 9.16 -9.95
N ASP A 248 6.76 9.66 -8.75
CA ASP A 248 7.56 10.85 -8.51
C ASP A 248 9.04 10.46 -8.39
N GLU A 249 9.91 11.25 -9.02
CA GLU A 249 11.35 11.16 -8.88
C GLU A 249 11.90 12.57 -8.65
N GLY A 250 11.92 13.01 -7.39
CA GLY A 250 12.43 14.32 -7.00
C GLY A 250 11.61 15.47 -7.60
N GLY A 251 10.27 15.36 -7.60
CA GLY A 251 9.36 16.34 -8.19
C GLY A 251 9.18 16.21 -9.70
N ARG A 252 9.77 15.20 -10.34
CA ARG A 252 9.58 14.88 -11.77
C ARG A 252 8.68 13.67 -11.91
N LEU A 253 7.60 13.84 -12.66
CA LEU A 253 6.72 12.74 -13.01
C LEU A 253 7.41 11.81 -14.01
N GLN A 254 7.52 10.54 -13.66
CA GLN A 254 8.00 9.48 -14.55
C GLN A 254 6.89 8.46 -14.81
N ARG A 255 6.92 7.86 -16.00
CA ARG A 255 6.01 6.80 -16.44
C ARG A 255 6.83 5.55 -16.77
N TRP A 256 6.40 4.40 -16.25
CA TRP A 256 7.01 3.10 -16.58
C TRP A 256 6.68 2.70 -18.02
N ASP A 257 7.68 2.42 -18.83
CA ASP A 257 7.48 1.99 -20.23
C ASP A 257 7.40 0.46 -20.40
N GLY A 258 7.55 -0.29 -19.30
CA GLY A 258 7.67 -1.76 -19.31
C GLY A 258 9.09 -2.25 -18.98
N THR A 259 10.10 -1.39 -19.13
CA THR A 259 11.53 -1.72 -18.97
C THR A 259 12.31 -0.71 -18.12
N VAL A 260 12.03 0.58 -18.26
CA VAL A 260 12.69 1.67 -17.54
C VAL A 260 11.68 2.78 -17.22
N TRP A 261 11.98 3.53 -16.16
CA TRP A 261 11.24 4.75 -15.85
C TRP A 261 11.68 5.88 -16.77
N ARG A 262 10.73 6.48 -17.51
CA ARG A 262 10.99 7.63 -18.39
C ARG A 262 10.26 8.87 -17.90
N PRO A 263 10.78 10.09 -18.15
CA PRO A 263 10.00 11.31 -17.93
C PRO A 263 8.62 11.23 -18.60
N ALA A 264 7.57 11.56 -17.88
CA ALA A 264 6.21 11.55 -18.40
C ALA A 264 5.97 12.67 -19.44
N VAL A 265 6.68 13.78 -19.28
CA VAL A 265 6.71 14.91 -20.21
C VAL A 265 8.15 15.09 -20.70
N PRO A 266 8.44 14.97 -22.00
CA PRO A 266 9.76 15.30 -22.55
C PRO A 266 10.07 16.78 -22.34
N ALA A 267 11.33 17.11 -22.03
CA ALA A 267 11.74 18.50 -21.87
C ALA A 267 11.91 19.18 -23.24
N SER A 268 11.65 20.48 -23.31
CA SER A 268 12.03 21.30 -24.47
C SER A 268 13.55 21.38 -24.58
N ALA A 269 14.07 21.22 -25.80
CA ALA A 269 15.48 21.47 -26.08
C ALA A 269 15.68 22.95 -26.43
N TRP A 270 16.78 23.54 -25.95
CA TRP A 270 17.14 24.93 -26.18
C TRP A 270 18.64 25.03 -26.39
N ALA A 271 19.07 25.78 -27.41
CA ALA A 271 20.44 26.16 -27.61
C ALA A 271 20.48 27.57 -28.20
N GLU A 272 21.43 28.38 -27.74
CA GLU A 272 21.58 29.77 -28.16
C GLU A 272 23.04 30.19 -28.28
N ASN A 273 23.29 31.25 -29.03
CA ASN A 273 24.56 31.95 -29.07
C ASN A 273 24.31 33.46 -29.20
N THR A 274 24.82 34.22 -28.24
CA THR A 274 24.71 35.69 -28.14
C THR A 274 25.91 36.41 -28.76
N ASP A 275 26.81 35.68 -29.42
CA ASP A 275 27.89 36.24 -30.21
C ASP A 275 27.49 36.33 -31.69
N GLY A 276 27.60 37.53 -32.22
CA GLY A 276 27.19 37.88 -33.57
C GLY A 276 28.17 37.38 -34.61
N GLY A 277 27.65 36.94 -35.75
CA GLY A 277 28.45 36.58 -36.91
C GLY A 277 27.68 36.82 -38.20
N TYR A 278 28.30 36.55 -39.35
CA TYR A 278 27.67 36.76 -40.65
C TYR A 278 27.70 35.54 -41.56
N CYS A 279 26.72 35.48 -42.47
CA CYS A 279 26.70 34.55 -43.59
C CYS A 279 26.60 35.34 -44.90
N ALA A 280 27.23 34.84 -45.97
CA ALA A 280 27.13 35.37 -47.33
C ALA A 280 26.89 34.24 -48.35
N SER A 281 26.31 33.12 -47.91
CA SER A 281 26.04 31.96 -48.76
C SER A 281 24.62 32.00 -49.29
N THR A 282 24.43 31.79 -50.59
CA THR A 282 23.10 31.62 -51.20
C THR A 282 22.52 30.22 -51.00
N THR A 283 23.35 29.26 -50.58
CA THR A 283 22.92 27.93 -50.12
C THR A 283 22.95 27.85 -48.60
N TRP A 284 22.14 26.96 -48.03
CA TRP A 284 22.13 26.71 -46.59
C TRP A 284 23.48 26.23 -46.07
N VAL A 285 24.01 26.90 -45.05
CA VAL A 285 25.23 26.52 -44.31
C VAL A 285 24.94 26.47 -42.81
N GLU A 286 25.55 25.54 -42.08
CA GLU A 286 25.31 25.36 -40.63
C GLU A 286 26.19 26.26 -39.74
N ALA A 287 27.06 27.06 -40.36
CA ALA A 287 28.04 27.91 -39.68
C ALA A 287 27.96 29.35 -40.20
N VAL A 288 27.99 30.31 -39.28
CA VAL A 288 28.28 31.72 -39.62
C VAL A 288 29.76 32.02 -39.36
N THR A 289 30.27 33.08 -39.98
CA THR A 289 31.66 33.55 -39.87
C THR A 289 31.76 34.66 -38.83
N ASP A 290 32.98 34.93 -38.35
CA ASP A 290 33.30 36.06 -37.45
C ASP A 290 32.58 35.98 -36.11
N THR A 291 32.50 34.76 -35.55
CA THR A 291 31.89 34.48 -34.26
C THR A 291 32.61 33.35 -33.53
N VAL A 292 32.53 33.34 -32.21
CA VAL A 292 32.82 32.19 -31.34
C VAL A 292 31.54 31.34 -31.22
N GLY A 293 31.59 30.11 -31.70
CA GLY A 293 30.41 29.22 -31.76
C GLY A 293 29.62 29.41 -33.07
N PRO A 294 30.21 29.06 -34.22
CA PRO A 294 29.60 29.30 -35.53
C PRO A 294 28.29 28.54 -35.74
N THR A 295 28.09 27.43 -35.04
CA THR A 295 26.94 26.52 -35.14
C THR A 295 26.23 26.37 -33.80
N ILE A 296 24.90 26.38 -33.82
CA ILE A 296 24.05 26.10 -32.65
C ILE A 296 23.37 24.75 -32.86
N THR A 297 23.40 23.89 -31.84
CA THR A 297 22.79 22.55 -31.91
C THR A 297 21.96 22.28 -30.65
N ALA A 298 20.66 22.07 -30.82
CA ALA A 298 19.76 21.63 -29.76
C ALA A 298 19.50 20.11 -29.87
N ALA A 299 19.91 19.34 -28.87
CA ALA A 299 19.66 17.90 -28.82
C ALA A 299 18.30 17.60 -28.17
N PHE A 300 17.49 16.72 -28.77
CA PHE A 300 16.17 16.36 -28.24
C PHE A 300 15.84 14.89 -28.48
N THR A 301 14.91 14.36 -27.67
CA THR A 301 14.31 13.04 -27.90
C THR A 301 12.92 13.23 -28.48
N ALA A 302 12.61 12.55 -29.59
CA ALA A 302 11.31 12.68 -30.22
C ALA A 302 10.19 12.15 -29.27
N PRO A 303 9.10 12.92 -29.06
CA PRO A 303 7.99 12.48 -28.24
C PRO A 303 7.25 11.30 -28.88
N VAL A 304 6.36 10.67 -28.11
CA VAL A 304 5.55 9.54 -28.57
C VAL A 304 4.66 9.88 -29.77
N SER A 305 4.27 11.15 -29.93
CA SER A 305 3.52 11.64 -31.09
C SER A 305 4.31 11.63 -32.40
N GLY A 306 5.65 11.51 -32.33
CA GLY A 306 6.54 11.66 -33.48
C GLY A 306 6.57 13.09 -34.05
N ALA A 307 6.14 14.09 -33.29
CA ALA A 307 6.05 15.48 -33.73
C ALA A 307 6.64 16.48 -32.73
N VAL A 308 7.28 17.53 -33.26
CA VAL A 308 7.84 18.64 -32.46
C VAL A 308 7.52 19.99 -33.10
N LEU A 309 7.56 21.05 -32.31
CA LEU A 309 7.64 22.42 -32.79
C LEU A 309 9.08 22.88 -32.73
N VAL A 310 9.61 23.40 -33.83
CA VAL A 310 10.95 23.98 -33.90
C VAL A 310 10.81 25.48 -34.04
N THR A 311 11.39 26.22 -33.10
CA THR A 311 11.48 27.67 -33.16
C THR A 311 12.91 28.08 -33.42
N VAL A 312 13.13 28.91 -34.43
CA VAL A 312 14.43 29.54 -34.69
C VAL A 312 14.28 31.05 -34.64
N GLY A 313 15.32 31.74 -34.21
CA GLY A 313 15.31 33.19 -34.19
C GLY A 313 16.70 33.79 -34.03
N PHE A 314 16.79 35.06 -34.39
CA PHE A 314 18.01 35.86 -34.32
C PHE A 314 17.66 37.35 -34.34
N LEU A 315 18.58 38.16 -33.81
CA LEU A 315 18.70 39.58 -34.09
C LEU A 315 19.57 39.75 -35.33
N GLY A 316 19.08 40.40 -36.38
CA GLY A 316 19.87 40.49 -37.61
C GLY A 316 19.52 41.63 -38.54
N SER A 317 20.38 41.79 -39.54
CA SER A 317 20.29 42.81 -40.58
C SER A 317 20.99 42.36 -41.86
N THR A 318 20.80 43.09 -42.95
CA THR A 318 21.49 42.88 -44.23
C THR A 318 22.47 44.02 -44.53
N ALA A 319 23.61 43.70 -45.14
CA ALA A 319 24.59 44.71 -45.54
C ALA A 319 24.12 45.56 -46.74
N VAL A 320 23.32 44.97 -47.64
CA VAL A 320 22.84 45.60 -48.87
C VAL A 320 21.32 45.72 -48.84
N GLU A 321 20.80 46.85 -49.33
CA GLU A 321 19.37 47.13 -49.42
C GLU A 321 18.67 46.24 -50.46
N GLY A 322 17.43 45.85 -50.18
CA GLY A 322 16.65 44.94 -51.03
C GLY A 322 17.10 43.47 -50.97
N GLN A 323 18.14 43.15 -50.19
CA GLN A 323 18.59 41.78 -49.93
C GLN A 323 17.94 41.21 -48.66
N TRP A 324 18.00 39.89 -48.49
CA TRP A 324 17.48 39.20 -47.31
C TRP A 324 18.50 38.24 -46.71
N ALA A 325 18.32 37.94 -45.42
CA ALA A 325 19.05 36.92 -44.67
C ALA A 325 18.06 36.04 -43.90
N ARG A 326 18.28 34.73 -43.90
CA ARG A 326 17.38 33.74 -43.30
C ARG A 326 18.12 32.80 -42.36
N MET A 327 17.42 32.39 -41.30
CA MET A 327 17.82 31.30 -40.41
C MET A 327 16.73 30.23 -40.38
N SER A 328 17.14 28.97 -40.44
CA SER A 328 16.31 27.76 -40.30
C SER A 328 17.03 26.74 -39.42
N ALA A 329 16.54 25.50 -39.39
CA ALA A 329 17.22 24.38 -38.75
C ALA A 329 17.23 23.11 -39.62
N ASN A 330 18.37 22.42 -39.64
CA ASN A 330 18.52 21.06 -40.13
C ASN A 330 18.24 20.08 -38.97
N ILE A 331 17.32 19.13 -39.17
CA ILE A 331 17.08 18.06 -38.19
C ILE A 331 17.87 16.83 -38.61
N ARG A 332 18.66 16.29 -37.68
CA ARG A 332 19.47 15.09 -37.88
C ARG A 332 19.11 14.01 -36.88
N LYS A 333 19.18 12.75 -37.32
CA LYS A 333 19.11 11.55 -36.49
C LYS A 333 20.46 10.84 -36.58
N ASP A 334 21.14 10.66 -35.46
CA ASP A 334 22.46 10.02 -35.42
C ASP A 334 23.45 10.64 -36.44
N GLY A 335 23.40 11.97 -36.59
CA GLY A 335 24.19 12.75 -37.55
C GLY A 335 23.65 12.78 -38.99
N VAL A 336 22.72 11.89 -39.35
CA VAL A 336 22.11 11.83 -40.70
C VAL A 336 21.02 12.89 -40.84
N LEU A 337 21.08 13.68 -41.91
CA LEU A 337 20.07 14.69 -42.22
C LEU A 337 18.73 14.02 -42.56
N VAL A 338 17.69 14.30 -41.75
CA VAL A 338 16.34 13.76 -41.95
C VAL A 338 15.35 14.85 -42.37
N VAL A 339 15.57 16.08 -41.95
CA VAL A 339 14.77 17.23 -42.39
C VAL A 339 15.72 18.38 -42.74
N PRO A 340 15.87 18.74 -44.03
CA PRO A 340 16.70 19.86 -44.43
C PRO A 340 16.08 21.19 -44.01
N ALA A 341 16.90 22.23 -43.89
CA ALA A 341 16.48 23.62 -43.83
C ALA A 341 15.70 23.99 -45.10
N ASP A 342 14.65 24.80 -44.95
CA ASP A 342 13.74 25.15 -46.05
C ASP A 342 13.26 26.58 -45.87
N GLU A 343 13.11 27.31 -46.97
CA GLU A 343 12.71 28.72 -46.97
C GLU A 343 11.35 29.01 -46.33
N ARG A 344 10.41 28.06 -46.36
CA ARG A 344 9.08 28.20 -45.74
C ARG A 344 9.13 28.04 -44.21
N ARG A 345 10.27 27.62 -43.66
CA ARG A 345 10.51 27.34 -42.24
C ARG A 345 11.67 28.19 -41.73
N THR A 346 11.60 29.49 -41.97
CA THR A 346 12.69 30.44 -41.68
C THR A 346 12.23 31.66 -40.92
N ALA A 347 13.12 32.16 -40.06
CA ALA A 347 13.10 33.55 -39.63
C ALA A 347 13.86 34.37 -40.68
N GLN A 348 13.35 35.53 -41.08
CA GLN A 348 13.91 36.33 -42.18
C GLN A 348 14.03 37.80 -41.79
N VAL A 349 15.14 38.41 -42.15
CA VAL A 349 15.33 39.87 -42.16
C VAL A 349 15.57 40.35 -43.59
N GLY A 350 15.08 41.56 -43.91
CA GLY A 350 15.23 42.18 -45.23
C GLY A 350 15.57 43.67 -45.15
N THR A 351 16.21 44.08 -44.06
CA THR A 351 16.50 45.48 -43.75
C THR A 351 17.92 45.63 -43.23
N LYS A 352 18.50 46.83 -43.41
CA LYS A 352 19.81 47.20 -42.88
C LYS A 352 19.80 47.48 -41.39
N SER A 353 18.63 47.75 -40.81
CA SER A 353 18.47 47.94 -39.38
C SER A 353 18.46 46.59 -38.67
N SER A 354 19.12 46.48 -37.52
CA SER A 354 19.04 45.27 -36.69
C SER A 354 17.63 45.08 -36.16
N VAL A 355 17.02 43.94 -36.47
CA VAL A 355 15.67 43.57 -36.02
C VAL A 355 15.67 42.15 -35.45
N SER A 356 14.89 41.94 -34.39
CA SER A 356 14.70 40.61 -33.81
C SER A 356 13.57 39.90 -34.53
N VAL A 357 13.85 38.71 -35.05
CA VAL A 357 12.88 37.89 -35.78
C VAL A 357 12.92 36.45 -35.29
N SER A 358 11.77 35.79 -35.29
CA SER A 358 11.67 34.36 -35.01
C SER A 358 10.54 33.73 -35.82
N THR A 359 10.61 32.42 -35.99
CA THR A 359 9.54 31.61 -36.58
C THR A 359 9.42 30.29 -35.84
N THR A 360 8.21 29.74 -35.79
CA THR A 360 7.95 28.39 -35.27
C THR A 360 7.30 27.56 -36.35
N PHE A 361 7.79 26.35 -36.56
CA PHE A 361 7.23 25.39 -37.52
C PHE A 361 7.15 23.98 -36.93
N ARG A 362 6.19 23.20 -37.40
CA ARG A 362 6.01 21.82 -36.97
C ARG A 362 6.88 20.87 -37.81
N VAL A 363 7.50 19.90 -37.14
CA VAL A 363 8.15 18.73 -37.76
C VAL A 363 7.40 17.49 -37.30
N THR A 364 7.08 16.60 -38.24
CA THR A 364 6.34 15.35 -37.99
C THR A 364 7.08 14.15 -38.60
N GLY A 365 6.64 12.93 -38.28
CA GLY A 365 7.22 11.70 -38.82
C GLY A 365 8.53 11.27 -38.15
N LEU A 366 8.84 11.83 -36.97
CA LEU A 366 9.99 11.42 -36.18
C LEU A 366 9.73 10.08 -35.49
N GLN A 367 10.72 9.21 -35.46
CA GLN A 367 10.65 7.97 -34.68
C GLN A 367 10.58 8.28 -33.19
N ALA A 368 9.47 7.93 -32.55
CA ALA A 368 9.26 8.09 -31.10
C ALA A 368 10.42 7.49 -30.28
N GLY A 369 10.89 8.24 -29.29
CA GLY A 369 11.96 7.82 -28.38
C GLY A 369 13.37 7.84 -28.97
N ALA A 370 13.55 8.13 -30.27
CA ALA A 370 14.87 8.28 -30.87
C ALA A 370 15.46 9.68 -30.59
N ALA A 371 16.79 9.76 -30.53
CA ALA A 371 17.54 10.99 -30.35
C ALA A 371 17.74 11.73 -31.68
N TYR A 372 17.59 13.05 -31.64
CA TYR A 372 17.76 13.95 -32.78
C TYR A 372 18.53 15.21 -32.36
N THR A 373 19.06 15.92 -33.35
CA THR A 373 19.63 17.25 -33.18
C THR A 373 19.01 18.23 -34.17
N ALA A 374 18.63 19.41 -33.70
CA ALA A 374 18.28 20.55 -34.53
C ALA A 374 19.50 21.49 -34.63
N VAL A 375 20.10 21.57 -35.81
CA VAL A 375 21.31 22.35 -36.10
C VAL A 375 20.91 23.62 -36.83
N SER A 376 21.40 24.78 -36.39
CA SER A 376 21.12 26.05 -37.07
C SER A 376 21.60 26.04 -38.52
N ALA A 377 20.84 26.66 -39.42
CA ALA A 377 21.19 26.80 -40.83
C ALA A 377 20.92 28.22 -41.31
N TYR A 378 21.81 28.78 -42.13
CA TYR A 378 21.82 30.18 -42.54
C TYR A 378 21.97 30.30 -44.06
N CYS A 379 21.32 31.29 -44.66
CA CYS A 379 21.57 31.70 -46.05
C CYS A 379 21.20 33.19 -46.26
N THR A 380 21.70 33.75 -47.36
CA THR A 380 21.39 35.10 -47.82
C THR A 380 20.95 35.08 -49.28
N SER A 381 20.35 36.18 -49.74
CA SER A 381 19.91 36.32 -51.13
C SER A 381 21.03 36.47 -52.15
N ALA A 382 22.23 36.87 -51.73
CA ALA A 382 23.37 37.12 -52.61
C ALA A 382 24.70 36.98 -51.85
N THR A 383 25.74 36.51 -52.56
CA THR A 383 27.10 36.40 -52.00
C THR A 383 27.78 37.75 -51.75
N SER A 384 27.27 38.81 -52.38
CA SER A 384 27.70 40.19 -52.16
C SER A 384 27.06 40.85 -50.93
N SER A 385 26.09 40.20 -50.28
CA SER A 385 25.39 40.75 -49.10
C SER A 385 25.63 39.85 -47.88
N ARG A 386 26.35 40.40 -46.89
CA ARG A 386 26.48 39.77 -45.58
C ARG A 386 25.17 39.94 -44.81
N GLY A 387 24.56 38.82 -44.43
CA GLY A 387 23.49 38.77 -43.45
C GLY A 387 24.12 38.62 -42.07
N TRP A 388 23.83 39.54 -41.16
CA TRP A 388 24.29 39.49 -39.78
C TRP A 388 23.28 38.75 -38.91
N PHE A 389 23.79 37.86 -38.06
CA PHE A 389 23.03 37.00 -37.16
C PHE A 389 23.64 37.06 -35.77
N ASP A 390 22.92 37.65 -34.85
CA ASP A 390 23.26 37.81 -33.44
C ASP A 390 22.11 37.29 -32.56
N ASN A 391 22.32 37.02 -31.27
CA ASN A 391 21.32 36.46 -30.36
C ASN A 391 20.52 35.30 -30.98
N ARG A 392 21.26 34.38 -31.60
CA ARG A 392 20.74 33.28 -32.40
C ARG A 392 20.27 32.17 -31.48
N PHE A 393 19.12 31.56 -31.76
CA PHE A 393 18.65 30.41 -30.97
C PHE A 393 17.90 29.37 -31.79
N VAL A 394 17.89 28.14 -31.28
CA VAL A 394 17.06 27.02 -31.73
C VAL A 394 16.38 26.41 -30.52
N ARG A 395 15.05 26.34 -30.56
CA ARG A 395 14.20 25.69 -29.55
C ARG A 395 13.44 24.54 -30.19
N VAL A 396 13.32 23.42 -29.49
CA VAL A 396 12.50 22.29 -29.91
C VAL A 396 11.55 21.93 -28.77
N ASP A 397 10.25 22.13 -28.98
CA ASP A 397 9.21 21.78 -28.02
C ASP A 397 8.51 20.47 -28.46
N PRO A 398 8.32 19.50 -27.56
CA PRO A 398 7.56 18.30 -27.88
C PRO A 398 6.09 18.63 -28.10
N VAL A 399 5.48 18.03 -29.12
CA VAL A 399 4.02 17.98 -29.24
C VAL A 399 3.59 16.67 -28.57
N LEU A 400 2.80 16.73 -27.51
CA LEU A 400 2.31 15.53 -26.82
C LEU A 400 1.17 14.86 -27.56
#